data_AF-F3GNG7-F1
#
_entry.id   AF-F3GNG7-F1
#
_cell.length_a   1.000
_cell.length_b   1.000
_cell.length_c   1.000
_cell.angle_alpha   90.00
_cell.angle_beta   90.00
_cell.angle_gamma   90.00
#
_symmetry.space_group_name_H-M   'P 1'
#
loop_
_entity.id
_entity.type
_entity.pdbx_description
1 polymer ?
#
loop_
_entity_poly.entity_id
_entity_poly.type
_entity_poly.pdbx_seq_one_letter_code
_entity_poly.pdbx_strand_id
1 'polypeptide(L)'
;EKPDLFAYTVHEPMGVVAGIIPWNSPLYLTAIKLAPALAAGNTIVLKPSEHASATVLELARLALEAGIPPGVVNVITGYGPTTGAALT
;
A
#
# COMPACT_ATOMS: atom_id res chain seq x y z
N GLU A 1 -1.43 -30.59 32.55
CA GLU A 1 -0.67 -29.64 31.69
C GLU A 1 0.41 -30.42 30.93
N LYS A 2 0.82 -29.99 29.73
CA LYS A 2 1.87 -30.65 28.93
C LYS A 2 3.19 -29.89 29.11
N PRO A 3 4.13 -30.38 29.96
CA PRO A 3 5.32 -29.63 30.37
C PRO A 3 6.31 -29.34 29.24
N ASP A 4 6.26 -30.09 28.13
CA ASP A 4 7.15 -29.92 26.98
C ASP A 4 6.51 -29.14 25.81
N LEU A 5 5.33 -28.55 26.01
CA LEU A 5 4.63 -27.79 24.96
C LEU A 5 4.97 -26.30 25.04
N PHE A 6 5.74 -25.79 24.07
CA PHE A 6 5.92 -24.35 23.86
C PHE A 6 5.08 -23.89 22.67
N ALA A 7 4.20 -22.91 22.88
CA ALA A 7 3.35 -22.31 21.86
C ALA A 7 3.48 -20.78 21.90
N TYR A 8 3.59 -20.15 20.73
CA TYR A 8 3.67 -18.70 20.58
C TYR A 8 3.05 -18.26 19.25
N THR A 9 2.78 -16.97 19.11
CA THR A 9 2.25 -16.36 17.88
C THR A 9 3.27 -15.39 17.30
N VAL A 10 3.31 -15.31 15.97
CA VAL A 10 4.11 -14.32 15.23
C VAL A 10 3.19 -13.49 14.32
N HIS A 11 3.60 -12.26 14.04
CA HIS A 11 2.98 -11.45 12.99
C HIS A 11 3.81 -11.59 11.73
N GLU A 12 3.15 -11.91 10.62
CA GLU A 12 3.76 -12.03 9.30
C GLU A 12 3.12 -11.03 8.33
N PRO A 13 3.86 -10.55 7.32
CA PRO A 13 3.26 -9.72 6.28
C PRO A 13 2.19 -10.49 5.53
N MET A 14 1.15 -9.77 5.09
CA MET A 14 0.12 -10.32 4.22
C MET A 14 0.63 -10.54 2.79
N GLY A 15 1.69 -9.84 2.38
CA GLY A 15 2.30 -9.94 1.06
C GLY A 15 2.05 -8.69 0.21
N VAL A 16 1.34 -8.86 -0.91
CA VAL A 16 0.95 -7.74 -1.80
C VAL A 16 -0.41 -7.22 -1.37
N VAL A 17 -0.52 -5.92 -1.10
CA VAL A 17 -1.78 -5.27 -0.71
C VAL A 17 -2.18 -4.16 -1.68
N ALA A 18 -3.47 -3.87 -1.79
CA ALA A 18 -3.99 -2.79 -2.62
C ALA A 18 -4.52 -1.63 -1.77
N GLY A 19 -4.26 -0.39 -2.21
CA GLY A 19 -4.76 0.82 -1.59
C GLY A 19 -5.51 1.71 -2.57
N ILE A 20 -6.83 1.76 -2.49
CA ILE A 20 -7.66 2.69 -3.27
C ILE A 20 -7.80 4.01 -2.52
N ILE A 21 -7.39 5.13 -3.15
CA ILE A 21 -7.28 6.45 -2.50
C ILE A 21 -8.32 7.42 -3.08
N PRO A 22 -9.18 8.04 -2.25
CA PRO A 22 -10.17 8.99 -2.72
C PRO A 22 -9.57 10.39 -2.95
N TRP A 23 -10.35 11.27 -3.58
CA TRP A 23 -9.92 12.57 -4.08
C TRP A 23 -9.80 13.68 -3.02
N ASN A 24 -10.43 13.53 -1.86
CA ASN A 24 -10.61 14.61 -0.88
C ASN A 24 -9.36 14.87 -0.02
N SER A 25 -8.45 13.91 0.11
CA SER A 25 -7.22 14.04 0.88
C SER A 25 -6.16 13.06 0.37
N PRO A 26 -5.73 13.19 -0.89
CA PRO A 26 -4.97 12.15 -1.59
C PRO A 26 -3.63 11.85 -0.92
N LEU A 27 -2.91 12.86 -0.41
CA LEU A 27 -1.64 12.64 0.27
C LEU A 27 -1.82 11.98 1.64
N TYR A 28 -2.67 12.55 2.49
CA TYR A 28 -2.89 12.04 3.85
C TYR A 28 -3.45 10.62 3.85
N LEU A 29 -4.46 10.35 3.01
CA LEU A 29 -5.09 9.04 2.93
C LEU A 29 -4.18 7.99 2.29
N THR A 30 -3.25 8.41 1.44
CA THR A 30 -2.16 7.53 1.00
C THR A 30 -1.22 7.21 2.15
N ALA A 31 -0.75 8.22 2.88
CA ALA A 31 0.23 8.04 3.95
C ALA A 31 -0.25 7.07 5.04
N ILE A 32 -1.51 7.18 5.49
CA ILE A 32 -2.08 6.29 6.52
C ILE A 32 -2.30 4.84 6.04
N LYS A 33 -2.21 4.56 4.74
CA LYS A 33 -2.26 3.20 4.18
C LYS A 33 -0.85 2.68 3.86
N LEU A 34 -0.03 3.53 3.24
CA LEU A 34 1.32 3.23 2.80
C LEU A 34 2.24 2.93 3.99
N ALA A 35 2.27 3.81 5.00
CA ALA A 35 3.18 3.66 6.14
C ALA A 35 2.97 2.35 6.91
N PRO A 36 1.75 1.98 7.35
CA PRO A 36 1.57 0.71 8.05
C PRO A 36 1.76 -0.52 7.15
N ALA A 37 1.43 -0.44 5.85
CA ALA A 37 1.68 -1.54 4.92
C ALA A 37 3.19 -1.86 4.83
N LEU A 38 4.02 -0.83 4.61
CA LEU A 38 5.47 -0.98 4.53
C LEU A 38 6.09 -1.40 5.87
N ALA A 39 5.65 -0.79 6.98
CA ALA A 39 6.14 -1.13 8.31
C ALA A 39 5.86 -2.59 8.69
N ALA A 40 4.74 -3.15 8.23
CA ALA A 40 4.40 -4.55 8.41
C ALA A 40 5.10 -5.50 7.41
N GLY A 41 5.96 -4.99 6.52
CA GLY A 41 6.71 -5.78 5.55
C GLY A 41 5.96 -6.14 4.26
N ASN A 42 4.85 -5.43 3.95
CA ASN A 42 4.10 -5.64 2.72
C ASN A 42 4.65 -4.81 1.56
N THR A 43 4.32 -5.23 0.35
CA THR A 43 4.39 -4.37 -0.85
C THR A 43 2.99 -3.85 -1.15
N ILE A 44 2.89 -2.69 -1.79
CA ILE A 44 1.59 -2.04 -2.02
C ILE A 44 1.42 -1.54 -3.46
N VAL A 45 0.21 -1.74 -3.98
CA VAL A 45 -0.28 -1.13 -5.22
C VAL A 45 -1.33 -0.07 -4.87
N LEU A 46 -1.00 1.19 -5.11
CA LEU A 46 -1.88 2.32 -4.88
C LEU A 46 -2.64 2.66 -6.16
N LYS A 47 -3.96 2.85 -6.03
CA LYS A 47 -4.83 3.34 -7.09
C LYS A 47 -5.51 4.62 -6.62
N PRO A 48 -4.97 5.81 -6.94
CA PRO A 48 -5.60 7.07 -6.60
C PRO A 48 -6.82 7.34 -7.48
N SER A 49 -7.72 8.20 -6.98
CA SER A 49 -8.80 8.73 -7.80
C SER A 49 -8.23 9.45 -9.03
N GLU A 50 -8.90 9.23 -10.15
CA GLU A 50 -8.74 9.93 -11.42
C GLU A 50 -8.85 11.47 -11.27
N HIS A 51 -9.56 11.96 -10.25
CA HIS A 51 -9.72 13.39 -9.99
C HIS A 51 -8.54 14.02 -9.24
N ALA A 52 -7.69 13.22 -8.59
CA ALA A 52 -6.63 13.72 -7.71
C ALA A 52 -5.40 12.77 -7.65
N SER A 53 -4.88 12.40 -8.82
CA SER A 53 -3.79 11.42 -8.94
C SER A 53 -2.39 12.00 -8.86
N ALA A 54 -2.20 13.27 -9.24
CA ALA A 54 -0.88 13.89 -9.40
C ALA A 54 -0.03 13.83 -8.12
N THR A 55 -0.63 14.11 -6.95
CA THR A 55 0.08 14.08 -5.66
C THR A 55 0.60 12.70 -5.30
N VAL A 56 -0.14 11.63 -5.63
CA VAL A 56 0.27 10.25 -5.33
C VAL A 56 1.35 9.77 -6.30
N LEU A 57 1.30 10.21 -7.57
CA LEU A 57 2.36 9.97 -8.54
C LEU A 57 3.67 10.63 -8.12
N GLU A 58 3.62 11.88 -7.64
CA GLU A 58 4.82 12.56 -7.13
C GLU A 58 5.37 11.88 -5.88
N LEU A 59 4.51 11.43 -4.96
CA LEU A 59 4.95 10.63 -3.82
C LEU A 59 5.65 9.33 -4.24
N ALA A 60 5.19 8.67 -5.30
CA ALA A 60 5.84 7.47 -5.83
C ALA A 60 7.24 7.75 -6.35
N ARG A 61 7.43 8.89 -7.03
CA ARG A 61 8.74 9.36 -7.46
C ARG A 61 9.66 9.60 -6.26
N LEU A 62 9.16 10.29 -5.24
CA LEU A 62 9.89 10.53 -3.99
C LEU A 62 10.21 9.24 -3.22
N ALA A 63 9.34 8.22 -3.27
CA ALA A 63 9.60 6.93 -2.65
C ALA A 63 10.85 6.25 -3.25
N LEU A 64 11.02 6.31 -4.58
CA LEU A 64 12.21 5.83 -5.26
C LEU A 64 13.45 6.64 -4.84
N GLU A 65 13.35 7.97 -4.77
CA GLU A 65 14.45 8.83 -4.31
C GLU A 65 14.83 8.56 -2.85
N ALA A 66 13.85 8.23 -2.01
CA ALA A 66 14.07 7.84 -0.62
C ALA A 66 14.72 6.45 -0.46
N GLY A 67 14.94 5.71 -1.56
CA GLY A 67 15.58 4.40 -1.56
C GLY A 67 14.63 3.23 -1.27
N ILE A 68 13.30 3.43 -1.36
CA ILE A 68 12.37 2.30 -1.32
C ILE A 68 12.64 1.42 -2.56
N PRO A 69 12.86 0.10 -2.39
CA PRO A 69 13.20 -0.76 -3.51
C PRO A 69 12.12 -0.73 -4.63
N PRO A 70 12.52 -0.73 -5.91
CA PRO A 70 11.57 -0.79 -7.02
C PRO A 70 10.59 -1.97 -6.87
N GLY A 71 9.31 -1.72 -7.09
CA GLY A 71 8.25 -2.72 -6.95
C GLY A 71 7.66 -2.87 -5.54
N VAL A 72 8.24 -2.25 -4.51
CA VAL A 72 7.66 -2.24 -3.15
C VAL A 72 6.48 -1.28 -3.05
N VAL A 73 6.58 -0.12 -3.71
CA VAL A 73 5.49 0.85 -3.84
C VAL A 73 5.21 1.04 -5.32
N ASN A 74 3.98 0.72 -5.73
CA ASN A 74 3.52 0.85 -7.11
C ASN A 74 2.32 1.77 -7.14
N VAL A 75 2.20 2.60 -8.18
CA VAL A 75 1.03 3.45 -8.38
C VAL A 75 0.47 3.22 -9.77
N ILE A 76 -0.81 2.89 -9.86
CA ILE A 76 -1.54 2.74 -11.13
C ILE A 76 -2.73 3.69 -11.17
N THR A 77 -2.91 4.38 -12.28
CA THR A 77 -4.03 5.28 -12.50
C THR A 77 -5.12 4.64 -13.36
N GLY A 78 -6.33 5.18 -13.28
CA GLY A 78 -7.47 4.75 -14.09
C GLY A 78 -8.78 4.84 -13.31
N TYR A 79 -9.88 4.38 -13.90
CA TYR A 79 -11.21 4.53 -13.32
C TYR A 79 -11.52 3.47 -12.26
N GLY A 80 -12.46 3.78 -11.35
CA GLY A 80 -12.93 2.82 -10.34
C GLY A 80 -13.43 1.50 -10.95
N PRO A 81 -14.40 1.54 -11.88
CA PRO A 81 -15.01 0.33 -12.47
C PRO A 81 -14.07 -0.59 -13.25
N THR A 82 -12.91 -0.10 -13.70
CA THR A 82 -11.93 -0.88 -14.45
C THR A 82 -10.71 -1.20 -13.59
N THR A 83 -9.86 -0.21 -13.35
CA THR A 83 -8.60 -0.39 -12.61
C THR A 83 -8.83 -0.74 -11.14
N GLY A 84 -9.83 -0.13 -10.50
CA GLY A 84 -10.15 -0.42 -9.10
C GLY A 84 -10.70 -1.83 -8.92
N ALA A 85 -11.65 -2.22 -9.78
CA ALA A 85 -12.25 -3.56 -9.76
C ALA A 85 -11.23 -4.68 -10.03
N ALA A 86 -10.19 -4.42 -10.82
CA ALA A 86 -9.13 -5.39 -11.07
C ALA A 86 -8.21 -5.66 -9.85
N LEU A 87 -8.28 -4.85 -8.80
CA LEU A 87 -7.47 -5.00 -7.57
C LEU A 87 -8.21 -5.73 -6.43
N THR A 88 -9.46 -6.12 -6.64
CA THR A 88 -10.34 -6.81 -5.66
C THR A 88 -10.73 -8.18 -6.16
#